data_AF-A0A3B9KCA5-F1
#
_entry.id   AF-A0A3B9KCA5-F1
#
_cell.length_a   1.000
_cell.length_b   1.000
_cell.length_c   1.000
_cell.angle_alpha   90.00
_cell.angle_beta   90.00
_cell.angle_gamma   90.00
#
_symmetry.space_group_name_H-M   'P 1'
#
loop_
_entity.id
_entity.type
_entity.pdbx_description
1 polymer ?
#
loop_
_entity_poly.entity_id
_entity_poly.type
_entity_poly.pdbx_seq_one_letter_code
_entity_poly.pdbx_strand_id
1 'polypeptide(L)' 'MLHVMLDLYGCNAELLADEALLRHVLNEYPTRIGMVKVSPVELRDIKTSNPLDDGFSGFVIIATSHISLHA' A
#
# COMPACT_ATOMS: atom_id res chain seq x y z
N MET A 1 14.72 2.30 -16.03
CA MET A 1 13.88 1.88 -14.88
C MET A 1 12.74 2.86 -14.78
N LEU A 2 11.49 2.39 -14.72
CA LEU A 2 10.30 3.22 -14.56
C LEU A 2 9.81 3.08 -13.12
N HIS A 3 9.54 4.20 -12.47
CA HIS A 3 8.96 4.25 -11.14
C HIS A 3 7.84 5.29 -11.15
N VAL A 4 6.62 4.87 -10.81
CA VAL A 4 5.44 5.71 -10.84
C VAL A 4 5.03 6.00 -9.41
N MET A 5 4.78 7.27 -9.11
CA MET A 5 4.26 7.73 -7.83
C MET A 5 2.92 8.43 -8.08
N LEU A 6 1.94 8.16 -7.23
CA LEU A 6 0.58 8.69 -7.35
C LEU A 6 0.18 9.28 -6.01
N ASP A 7 -0.26 10.54 -6.02
CA ASP A 7 -0.89 11.18 -4.87
C ASP A 7 -2.40 11.17 -5.09
N LEU A 8 -3.14 10.52 -4.19
CA LEU A 8 -4.59 10.35 -4.29
C LEU A 8 -5.29 11.25 -3.28
N TYR A 9 -6.21 12.10 -3.75
CA TYR A 9 -6.95 13.06 -2.94
C TYR A 9 -8.45 12.76 -2.94
N GLY A 10 -9.14 13.09 -1.85
CA GLY A 10 -10.59 12.88 -1.73
C GLY A 10 -11.00 11.41 -1.60
N CYS A 11 -10.07 10.54 -1.20
CA CYS A 11 -10.34 9.14 -0.90
C CYS A 11 -11.30 9.00 0.29
N ASN A 12 -12.08 7.91 0.30
CA ASN A 12 -12.93 7.60 1.43
C ASN A 12 -12.06 7.17 2.63
N ALA A 13 -12.10 7.93 3.72
CA ALA A 13 -11.33 7.67 4.94
C ALA A 13 -11.61 6.31 5.57
N GLU A 14 -12.84 5.79 5.47
CA GLU A 14 -13.19 4.46 6.00
C GLU A 14 -12.45 3.35 5.24
N LEU A 15 -12.26 3.52 3.92
CA LEU A 15 -11.52 2.57 3.10
C LEU A 15 -10.00 2.66 3.34
N LEU A 16 -9.49 3.88 3.60
CA LEU A 16 -8.08 4.08 3.96
C LEU A 16 -7.75 3.50 5.34
N ALA A 17 -8.73 3.35 6.22
CA ALA A 17 -8.57 2.72 7.53
C ALA A 17 -8.82 1.19 7.53
N ASP A 18 -9.24 0.60 6.41
CA ASP A 18 -9.55 -0.83 6.32
C ASP A 18 -8.29 -1.66 6.00
N GLU A 19 -7.69 -2.26 7.03
CA GLU A 19 -6.50 -3.10 6.88
C GLU A 19 -6.70 -4.25 5.88
N ALA A 20 -7.87 -4.89 5.87
CA ALA A 20 -8.13 -6.02 5.00
C ALA A 20 -8.16 -5.59 3.53
N LEU A 21 -8.79 -4.45 3.26
CA LEU A 21 -8.80 -3.84 1.93
C LEU A 21 -7.39 -3.45 1.49
N LEU A 22 -6.62 -2.77 2.34
CA LEU A 22 -5.25 -2.35 1.99
C LEU A 22 -4.33 -3.54 1.74
N ARG A 23 -4.41 -4.59 2.56
CA ARG A 23 -3.69 -5.85 2.31
C ARG A 23 -4.09 -6.48 0.99
N HIS A 24 -5.39 -6.50 0.69
CA HIS A 24 -5.90 -7.04 -0.57
C HIS A 24 -5.38 -6.26 -1.77
N VAL A 25 -5.35 -4.92 -1.71
CA VAL A 25 -4.76 -4.06 -2.75
C VAL A 25 -3.30 -4.43 -2.98
N LEU A 26 -2.45 -4.41 -1.94
CA LEU A 26 -1.03 -4.75 -2.07
C LEU A 26 -0.82 -6.19 -2.56
N ASN A 27 -1.73 -7.11 -2.23
CA ASN A 27 -1.64 -8.50 -2.64
C ASN A 27 -1.99 -8.72 -4.12
N GLU A 28 -3.02 -8.05 -4.63
CA GLU A 28 -3.54 -8.26 -6.00
C GLU A 28 -2.89 -7.36 -7.04
N TYR A 29 -2.49 -6.14 -6.66
CA TYR A 29 -2.01 -5.15 -7.62
C TYR A 29 -0.83 -5.61 -8.47
N PRO A 30 0.18 -6.36 -7.95
CA PRO A 30 1.23 -6.93 -8.78
C PRO A 30 0.68 -7.68 -10.01
N THR A 31 -0.29 -8.57 -9.81
CA THR A 31 -0.90 -9.34 -10.91
C THR A 31 -1.67 -8.44 -11.88
N ARG A 32 -2.38 -7.42 -11.38
CA ARG A 32 -3.13 -6.48 -12.23
C ARG A 32 -2.24 -5.70 -13.19
N ILE A 33 -0.98 -5.45 -12.81
CA ILE A 33 0.00 -4.76 -13.67
C ILE A 33 0.96 -5.73 -14.38
N GLY A 34 0.67 -7.03 -14.39
CA GLY A 34 1.48 -8.04 -15.08
C GLY A 34 2.83 -8.34 -14.41
N MET A 35 2.97 -8.05 -13.12
CA MET A 35 4.19 -8.26 -12.33
C MET A 35 4.06 -9.46 -11.40
N VAL A 36 5.19 -10.12 -11.14
CA VAL A 36 5.26 -11.28 -10.24
C VAL A 36 5.57 -10.81 -8.82
N LYS A 37 4.65 -11.09 -7.90
CA LYS A 37 4.84 -10.92 -6.46
C LYS A 37 5.85 -11.95 -5.93
N VAL A 38 6.84 -11.51 -5.17
CA VAL A 38 7.91 -12.38 -4.63
C VAL A 38 8.02 -12.38 -3.11
N SER A 39 7.23 -11.55 -2.42
CA SER A 39 7.14 -11.54 -0.95
C SER A 39 5.69 -11.59 -0.45
N PRO A 40 5.49 -11.89 0.85
CA PRO A 40 4.28 -11.50 1.56
C PRO A 40 4.07 -9.98 1.56
N VAL A 41 2.85 -9.56 1.89
CA VAL A 41 2.53 -8.14 2.14
C VAL A 41 2.97 -7.76 3.55
N GLU A 42 3.83 -6.76 3.65
CA GLU A 42 4.14 -6.08 4.90
C GLU A 42 3.20 -4.88 5.03
N LEU A 43 2.43 -4.82 6.11
CA LEU A 43 1.51 -3.70 6.38
C LEU A 43 1.51 -3.43 7.89
N ARG A 44 1.63 -2.15 8.26
CA ARG A 44 1.67 -1.67 9.64
C ARG A 44 0.71 -0.52 9.82
N ASP A 45 -0.11 -0.59 10.86
CA ASP A 45 -0.77 0.59 11.44
C ASP A 45 0.29 1.37 12.23
N ILE A 46 0.52 2.61 11.82
CA ILE A 46 1.47 3.52 12.44
C ILE A 46 0.68 4.53 13.26
N LYS A 47 1.01 4.60 14.55
CA LYS A 47 0.54 5.62 15.48
C LYS A 47 1.67 6.58 15.77
N THR A 48 1.38 7.88 15.68
CA THR A 48 2.36 8.95 15.92
C THR A 48 1.96 9.80 17.11
N SER A 49 2.74 10.84 17.43
CA SER A 49 2.35 11.81 18.45
C SER A 49 1.21 12.74 18.01
N ASN A 50 0.91 12.81 16.71
CA ASN A 50 -0.17 13.59 16.14
C ASN A 50 -1.16 12.65 15.44
N PRO A 51 -2.40 12.49 15.94
CA PRO A 51 -3.38 11.57 15.36
C PRO A 51 -3.72 11.84 13.89
N LEU A 52 -3.45 13.05 13.37
CA LEU A 52 -3.63 13.38 11.96
C LEU A 52 -2.56 12.77 11.05
N ASP A 53 -1.45 12.30 11.63
CA ASP A 53 -0.36 11.61 10.93
C ASP A 53 -0.40 10.08 11.15
N ASP A 54 -1.45 9.58 11.82
CA ASP A 54 -1.70 8.14 11.94
C ASP A 54 -2.15 7.56 10.61
N GLY A 55 -1.78 6.31 10.34
CA GLY A 55 -2.16 5.68 9.08
C GLY A 55 -1.50 4.34 8.84
N PHE A 56 -1.84 3.72 7.72
CA PHE A 56 -1.25 2.47 7.30
C PHE A 56 -0.08 2.72 6.36
N SER A 57 1.02 2.01 6.59
CA SER A 57 2.14 1.95 5.66
C SER A 57 2.45 0.50 5.33
N GLY A 58 2.56 0.21 4.03
CA GLY A 58 2.82 -1.15 3.58
C GLY A 58 3.48 -1.23 2.22
N PHE A 59 4.04 -2.40 1.96
CA PHE A 59 4.67 -2.71 0.69
C PHE A 59 4.62 -4.21 0.38
N VAL A 60 4.87 -4.51 -0.88
CA VAL A 60 5.14 -5.85 -1.38
C VAL A 60 6.30 -5.80 -2.37
N ILE A 61 7.17 -6.81 -2.32
CA ILE A 61 8.27 -6.95 -3.27
C ILE A 61 7.74 -7.68 -4.51
N ILE A 62 8.08 -7.14 -5.67
CA ILE A 62 7.88 -7.78 -6.97
C ILE A 62 9.25 -8.14 -7.57
N ALA A 63 9.31 -9.06 -8.52
CA ALA A 63 10.56 -9.65 -9.01
C ALA A 63 11.67 -8.64 -9.42
N THR A 64 11.31 -7.40 -9.75
CA THR A 64 12.25 -6.37 -10.21
C THR A 64 12.24 -5.08 -9.37
N SER A 65 11.34 -4.93 -8.39
CA SER A 65 11.12 -3.68 -7.64
C SER A 65 10.17 -3.91 -6.43
N HIS A 66 9.28 -2.96 -6.16
CA HIS A 66 8.26 -3.00 -5.11
C HIS A 66 7.00 -2.25 -5.54
N ILE A 67 5.91 -2.48 -4.81
CA ILE A 67 4.72 -1.62 -4.76
C ILE A 67 4.54 -1.23 -3.30
N SER A 68 4.43 0.06 -3.02
CA SER A 68 4.15 0.60 -1.69
C SER A 68 2.86 1.41 -1.68
N LEU A 69 2.26 1.49 -0.50
CA LEU A 69 1.08 2.30 -0.22
C LEU A 69 1.24 2.93 1.17
N HIS A 70 0.84 4.19 1.26
CA HIS A 70 0.69 4.95 2.50
C HIS A 70 -0.73 5.53 2.48
N ALA A 71 -1.50 5.27 3.53
CA ALA A 71 -2.90 5.63 3.66
C ALA A 71 -3.18 6.28 5.02
#